data_AF-A0A562VG13-F1
#
_entry.id   AF-A0A562VG13-F1
#
_cell.length_a   1.000
_cell.length_b   1.000
_cell.length_c   1.000
_cell.angle_alpha   90.00
_cell.angle_beta   90.00
_cell.angle_gamma   90.00
#
_symmetry.space_group_name_H-M   'P 1'
#
loop_
_entity.id
_entity.type
_entity.pdbx_description
1 polymer ?
#
loop_
_entity_poly.entity_id
_entity_poly.type
_entity_poly.pdbx_seq_one_letter_code
_entity_poly.pdbx_strand_id
1 'polypeptide(L)'
;MTKERKKPTVTKPVIDEEAVLRFAEGGAAGQGNGDARQDKGELIPITVPVKRELYAALEREAARKKRTVEEFVRRLLAKHCG
;
A
#
# COMPACT_ATOMS: atom_id res chain seq x y z
N MET A 1 -5.36 -29.75 -46.75
CA MET A 1 -4.01 -29.58 -46.17
C MET A 1 -4.10 -28.66 -44.95
N THR A 2 -4.48 -29.19 -43.79
CA THR A 2 -4.58 -28.42 -42.53
C THR A 2 -3.29 -28.61 -41.72
N LYS A 3 -2.53 -27.54 -41.50
CA LYS A 3 -1.30 -27.59 -40.68
C LYS A 3 -1.69 -27.62 -39.21
N GLU A 4 -1.32 -28.70 -38.50
CA GLU A 4 -1.46 -28.78 -37.04
C GLU A 4 -0.62 -27.68 -36.37
N ARG A 5 -1.27 -26.82 -35.58
CA ARG A 5 -0.59 -25.80 -34.79
C ARG A 5 0.03 -26.46 -33.57
N LYS A 6 1.30 -26.86 -33.67
CA LYS A 6 2.09 -27.35 -32.54
C LYS A 6 2.29 -26.20 -31.56
N LYS A 7 1.64 -26.26 -30.39
CA LYS A 7 1.89 -25.30 -29.30
C LYS A 7 3.34 -25.46 -28.84
N PRO A 8 4.09 -24.37 -28.57
CA PRO A 8 5.43 -24.48 -28.03
C PRO A 8 5.36 -25.16 -26.65
N THR A 9 6.15 -26.20 -26.46
CA THR A 9 6.28 -26.90 -25.19
C THR A 9 6.99 -25.97 -24.22
N VAL A 10 6.24 -25.36 -23.30
CA VAL A 10 6.83 -24.55 -22.23
C VAL A 10 7.47 -25.52 -21.23
N THR A 11 8.78 -25.62 -21.26
CA THR A 11 9.55 -26.38 -20.27
C THR A 11 9.42 -25.71 -18.91
N LYS A 12 9.21 -26.50 -17.85
CA LYS A 12 9.16 -25.98 -16.48
C LYS A 12 10.50 -25.27 -16.18
N PRO A 13 10.49 -24.11 -15.51
CA PRO A 13 11.72 -23.47 -15.09
C PRO A 13 12.46 -24.42 -14.15
N VAL A 14 13.68 -24.78 -14.52
CA VAL A 14 14.59 -25.53 -13.65
C VAL A 14 15.20 -24.50 -12.72
N ILE A 15 14.82 -24.55 -11.45
CA ILE A 15 15.34 -23.65 -10.43
C ILE A 15 16.72 -24.20 -10.04
N ASP A 16 17.76 -23.41 -10.29
CA ASP A 16 19.13 -23.72 -9.90
C ASP A 16 19.34 -23.36 -8.42
N GLU A 17 19.61 -24.38 -7.59
CA GLU A 17 19.74 -24.23 -6.14
C GLU A 17 20.93 -23.33 -5.75
N GLU A 18 22.00 -23.29 -6.54
CA GLU A 18 23.12 -22.37 -6.29
C GLU A 18 22.73 -20.91 -6.60
N ALA A 19 21.91 -20.70 -7.64
CA ALA A 19 21.39 -19.38 -7.97
C ALA A 19 20.43 -18.88 -6.88
N VAL A 20 19.64 -19.78 -6.28
CA VAL A 20 18.77 -19.46 -5.12
C VAL A 20 19.59 -19.02 -3.92
N LEU A 21 20.69 -19.72 -3.60
CA LEU A 21 21.56 -19.37 -2.48
C LEU A 21 22.27 -18.02 -2.71
N ARG A 22 22.77 -17.75 -3.92
CA ARG A 22 23.33 -16.44 -4.28
C ARG A 22 22.28 -15.32 -4.24
N PHE A 23 21.03 -15.61 -4.57
CA PHE A 23 19.92 -14.65 -4.44
C PHE A 23 19.52 -14.44 -2.97
N ALA A 24 19.68 -15.43 -2.10
CA ALA A 24 19.47 -15.24 -0.67
C ALA A 24 20.59 -14.39 -0.03
N GLU A 25 21.83 -14.58 -0.45
CA GLU A 25 22.99 -13.83 0.06
C GLU A 25 23.11 -12.42 -0.52
N GLY A 26 22.72 -12.23 -1.79
CA GLY A 26 22.82 -10.94 -2.52
C GLY A 26 21.49 -10.25 -2.85
N GLY A 27 20.35 -10.87 -2.56
CA GLY A 27 19.01 -10.43 -2.98
C GLY A 27 18.04 -10.14 -1.82
N ALA A 28 18.54 -9.98 -0.60
CA ALA A 28 17.78 -9.42 0.52
C ALA A 28 17.49 -7.90 0.38
N ALA A 29 17.24 -7.43 -0.84
CA ALA A 29 16.79 -6.07 -1.13
C ALA A 29 15.37 -6.02 -1.73
N GLY A 30 14.68 -7.14 -1.92
CA GLY A 30 13.44 -7.09 -2.68
C GLY A 30 12.50 -8.28 -2.63
N GLN A 31 12.34 -8.93 -1.48
CA GLN A 31 11.16 -9.78 -1.25
C GLN A 31 10.89 -9.91 0.25
N GLY A 32 10.48 -8.79 0.83
CA GLY A 32 9.71 -8.82 2.06
C GLY A 32 8.40 -9.55 1.76
N ASN A 33 8.19 -10.67 2.46
CA ASN A 33 6.86 -11.16 2.74
C ASN A 33 5.95 -9.96 3.04
N GLY A 34 4.84 -9.87 2.31
CA GLY A 34 3.79 -8.87 2.50
C GLY A 34 3.09 -9.04 3.84
N ASP A 35 3.82 -8.82 4.93
CA ASP A 35 3.26 -8.23 6.12
C ASP A 35 3.35 -6.74 5.83
N ALA A 36 2.26 -6.16 5.32
CA ALA A 36 2.06 -4.72 5.28
C ALA A 36 1.94 -4.22 6.73
N ARG A 37 3.00 -4.41 7.52
CA ARG A 37 3.35 -3.54 8.61
C ARG A 37 3.61 -2.23 7.91
N GLN A 38 2.53 -1.43 7.81
CA GLN A 38 2.60 -0.04 7.47
C GLN A 38 3.84 0.48 8.18
N ASP A 39 4.88 0.77 7.39
CA ASP A 39 5.96 1.62 7.82
C ASP A 39 5.24 2.79 8.49
N LYS A 40 5.33 2.87 9.81
CA LYS A 40 4.90 4.04 10.55
C LYS A 40 5.97 5.08 10.23
N GLY A 41 5.97 5.52 8.97
CA GLY A 41 6.75 6.63 8.52
C GLY A 41 6.53 7.75 9.51
N GLU A 42 7.61 8.42 9.85
CA GLU A 42 7.61 9.52 10.79
C GLU A 42 6.45 10.46 10.45
N LEU A 43 5.48 10.54 11.36
CA LEU A 43 4.27 11.33 11.14
C LEU A 43 4.68 12.80 11.20
N ILE A 44 4.73 13.45 10.05
CA ILE A 44 5.02 14.88 9.96
C ILE A 44 3.81 15.64 10.52
N PRO A 45 3.95 16.39 11.63
CA PRO A 45 2.87 17.22 12.12
C PRO A 45 2.65 18.39 11.15
N ILE A 46 1.42 18.51 10.64
CA ILE A 46 1.02 19.61 9.75
C ILE A 46 -0.03 20.45 10.47
N THR A 47 0.25 21.75 10.62
CA THR A 47 -0.72 22.72 11.12
C THR A 47 -1.42 23.38 9.94
N VAL A 48 -2.74 23.27 9.88
CA VAL A 48 -3.56 23.88 8.83
C VAL A 48 -4.46 24.94 9.44
N PRO A 49 -4.32 26.22 9.06
CA PRO A 49 -5.25 27.25 9.50
C PRO A 49 -6.60 27.04 8.81
N VAL A 50 -7.66 26.87 9.60
CA VAL A 50 -9.04 26.70 9.12
C VAL A 50 -9.94 27.79 9.69
N LYS A 51 -10.91 28.23 8.88
CA LYS A 51 -11.95 29.15 9.34
C LYS A 51 -12.75 28.49 10.47
N ARG A 52 -13.08 29.26 11.51
CA ARG A 52 -13.78 28.76 12.70
C ARG A 52 -15.11 28.07 12.39
N GLU A 53 -15.85 28.58 11.42
CA GLU A 53 -17.13 28.01 10.95
C GLU A 53 -16.94 26.60 10.37
N LEU A 54 -15.88 26.40 9.59
CA LEU A 54 -15.59 25.09 8.99
C LEU A 54 -15.15 24.10 10.06
N TYR A 55 -14.37 24.54 11.04
CA TYR A 55 -13.97 23.70 12.16
C TYR A 55 -15.18 23.22 12.96
N ALA A 56 -16.13 24.12 13.27
CA ALA A 56 -17.37 23.77 13.98
C ALA A 56 -18.24 22.78 13.18
N ALA A 57 -18.32 22.94 11.85
CA ALA A 57 -19.02 21.98 10.99
C ALA A 57 -18.34 20.60 11.02
N LEU A 58 -17.02 20.57 11.04
CA LEU A 58 -16.21 19.36 11.07
C LEU A 58 -16.34 18.61 12.41
N GLU A 59 -16.39 19.33 13.53
CA GLU A 59 -16.69 18.77 14.86
C GLU A 59 -18.07 18.11 14.91
N ARG A 60 -19.10 18.76 14.37
CA ARG A 60 -20.46 18.19 14.32
C ARG A 60 -20.52 16.91 13.49
N GLU A 61 -19.86 16.89 12.33
CA GLU A 61 -19.75 15.71 11.46
C GLU A 61 -18.98 14.56 12.14
N ALA A 62 -17.88 14.87 12.82
CA ALA A 62 -17.08 13.89 13.55
C ALA A 62 -17.87 13.29 14.72
N ALA A 63 -18.57 14.13 15.49
CA ALA A 63 -19.43 13.70 16.59
C ALA A 63 -20.58 12.80 16.10
N ARG A 64 -21.26 13.17 15.01
CA ARG A 64 -22.30 12.36 14.37
C ARG A 64 -21.78 10.97 13.97
N LYS A 65 -20.51 10.89 13.55
CA LYS A 65 -19.84 9.64 13.15
C LYS A 65 -19.14 8.92 14.30
N LYS A 66 -19.27 9.41 15.54
CA LYS A 66 -18.64 8.88 16.76
C LYS A 66 -17.11 8.72 16.62
N ARG A 67 -16.44 9.74 16.08
CA ARG A 67 -15.00 9.76 15.83
C ARG A 67 -14.39 11.03 16.35
N THR A 68 -13.07 11.02 16.55
CA THR A 68 -12.32 12.26 16.78
C THR A 68 -12.23 13.07 15.48
N VAL A 69 -12.03 14.37 15.63
CA VAL A 69 -11.79 15.29 14.50
C VAL A 69 -10.59 14.81 13.67
N GLU A 70 -9.51 14.38 14.33
CA GLU A 70 -8.31 13.88 13.67
C GLU A 70 -8.56 12.63 12.83
N GLU A 71 -9.25 11.62 13.39
CA GLU A 71 -9.60 10.40 12.66
C GLU A 71 -10.50 10.71 11.45
N PHE A 72 -11.41 11.67 11.62
CA PHE A 72 -12.30 12.09 10.55
C PHE A 72 -11.52 12.78 9.41
N VAL A 73 -10.61 13.70 9.74
CA VAL A 73 -9.74 14.36 8.76
C VAL A 73 -8.82 13.36 8.06
N ARG A 74 -8.19 12.44 8.79
CA ARG A 74 -7.34 11.39 8.18
C ARG A 74 -8.12 10.57 7.16
N ARG A 75 -9.37 10.21 7.47
CA ARG A 75 -10.23 9.45 6.54
C ARG A 75 -10.67 10.26 5.33
N LEU A 76 -10.91 11.57 5.50
CA LEU A 76 -11.20 12.47 4.38
C LEU A 76 -9.99 12.58 3.45
N LEU A 77 -8.79 12.80 4.00
CA LEU A 77 -7.56 12.85 3.23
C LEU A 77 -7.31 11.52 2.49
N ALA A 78 -7.44 10.39 3.18
CA ALA A 78 -7.29 9.07 2.56
C ALA A 78 -8.29 8.82 1.41
N LYS A 79 -9.50 9.42 1.47
CA LYS A 79 -10.52 9.27 0.42
C LYS A 79 -10.25 10.15 -0.81
N HIS A 80 -9.66 11.33 -0.62
CA HIS A 80 -9.53 12.35 -1.66
C HIS A 80 -8.11 12.45 -2.23
N CYS A 81 -7.09 12.00 -1.50
CA CYS A 81 -5.68 12.10 -1.88
C CYS A 81 -5.00 10.74 -2.11
N GLY A 82 -5.69 9.62 -1.83
CA GLY A 82 -5.23 8.26 -2.07
C GLY A 82 -6.05 7.58 -3.15
#